data_AF-A0A2N7TZJ3-F1
#
_entry.id   AF-A0A2N7TZJ3-F1
#
_cell.length_a   1.000
_cell.length_b   1.000
_cell.length_c   1.000
_cell.angle_alpha   90.00
_cell.angle_beta   90.00
_cell.angle_gamma   90.00
#
_symmetry.space_group_name_H-M   'P 1'
#
loop_
_entity.id
_entity.type
_entity.pdbx_description
1 polymer ?
#
loop_
_entity_poly.entity_id
_entity_poly.type
_entity_poly.pdbx_seq_one_letter_code
_entity_poly.pdbx_strand_id
1 'polypeptide(L)'
;MLAYAEFPKGQGCTMSGWRSPESRRWRDLKESEMTENDSATASKDGSGSQPRLRLVYDGECPMCRRYVRWQRIRREVGELELIDARQDSEARRELTHLGIDLDQGFALQIGERWYHGSEALHRLTLLGTRNGVFNRLMYRLFASQERTARLYPMLKACRNGLLGVLGKGRICHRQHQQESSMNSRILMVLTSHDRLGDTGQPTGFWLEELAAPYYTCLDAGAEVVLASPKGGKPPLDPKSDAEESQTEATRRFQQDARAQQQLANTHRLSEVRADDFDAIFYPGGHGPLWDLVEDADSIRLIEAFWAQQKPVAAVCHAPIALLHARDAEGEPIIRGRQVTGFTNGEESAVGLTEVVPHLVENALIAGGAHYSKADDFTPYTRRDGQLITGQNPPSSEPVAKLLLEALGK
;
A
#
# COMPACT_ATOMS: atom_id res chain seq x y z
N MET A 1 -29.80 -19.76 26.56
CA MET A 1 -30.18 -18.34 26.64
C MET A 1 -29.13 -17.58 25.82
N LEU A 2 -29.50 -17.21 24.60
CA LEU A 2 -28.61 -16.62 23.59
C LEU A 2 -28.33 -15.14 23.95
N ALA A 3 -27.07 -14.73 23.90
CA ALA A 3 -26.69 -13.32 23.86
C ALA A 3 -25.76 -13.12 22.67
N TYR A 4 -26.34 -12.63 21.57
CA TYR A 4 -25.64 -12.08 20.42
C TYR A 4 -25.10 -10.70 20.80
N ALA A 5 -23.78 -10.50 20.72
CA ALA A 5 -23.18 -9.17 20.81
C ALA A 5 -23.12 -8.56 19.40
N GLU A 6 -23.70 -7.38 19.26
CA GLU A 6 -23.82 -6.61 18.03
C GLU A 6 -22.46 -6.04 17.58
N PHE A 7 -22.17 -6.15 16.28
CA PHE A 7 -21.03 -5.51 15.62
C PHE A 7 -21.30 -3.99 15.44
N PRO A 8 -20.32 -3.10 15.69
CA PRO A 8 -20.48 -1.67 15.41
C PRO A 8 -20.48 -1.39 13.90
N LYS A 9 -21.42 -0.55 13.47
CA LYS A 9 -21.60 -0.04 12.11
C LYS A 9 -20.37 0.78 11.66
N GLY A 10 -19.94 0.51 10.43
CA GLY A 10 -18.76 1.10 9.79
C GLY A 10 -18.66 2.62 9.87
N GLN A 11 -17.48 3.08 10.28
CA GLN A 11 -17.07 4.47 10.21
C GLN A 11 -16.86 4.86 8.74
N GLY A 12 -17.45 5.97 8.33
CA GLY A 12 -17.34 6.49 6.97
C GLY A 12 -15.99 7.16 6.72
N CYS A 13 -15.46 7.03 5.50
CA CYS A 13 -14.45 7.94 4.97
C CYS A 13 -15.05 9.35 4.88
N THR A 14 -14.89 10.14 5.93
CA THR A 14 -15.04 11.58 5.88
C THR A 14 -13.67 12.20 6.15
N MET A 15 -13.00 12.66 5.09
CA MET A 15 -11.93 13.65 5.24
C MET A 15 -12.60 14.97 5.61
N SER A 16 -12.72 15.24 6.91
CA SER A 16 -13.16 16.52 7.42
C SER A 16 -12.06 17.56 7.22
N GLY A 17 -12.34 18.64 6.50
CA GLY A 17 -11.51 19.84 6.54
C GLY A 17 -11.22 20.53 5.22
N TRP A 18 -12.25 20.83 4.41
CA TRP A 18 -12.14 21.97 3.50
C TRP A 18 -13.48 22.70 3.40
N ARG A 19 -13.51 23.95 3.89
CA ARG A 19 -14.65 24.86 3.79
C ARG A 19 -14.55 25.58 2.45
N SER A 20 -15.63 25.57 1.68
CA SER A 20 -15.75 26.43 0.50
C SER A 20 -15.70 27.91 0.91
N PRO A 21 -14.94 28.78 0.23
CA PRO A 21 -15.12 30.21 0.37
C PRO A 21 -16.49 30.61 -0.21
N GLU A 22 -17.38 31.07 0.67
CA GLU A 22 -18.66 31.67 0.30
C GLU A 22 -18.46 33.00 -0.46
N SER A 23 -19.24 33.13 -1.52
CA SER A 23 -19.84 34.35 -2.07
C SER A 23 -19.36 35.72 -1.56
N ARG A 24 -18.64 36.46 -2.43
CA ARG A 24 -18.83 37.91 -2.70
C ARG A 24 -17.80 38.42 -3.72
N ARG A 25 -18.14 38.35 -5.01
CA ARG A 25 -17.78 39.33 -6.07
C ARG A 25 -18.34 38.82 -7.41
N TRP A 26 -19.65 39.02 -7.58
CA TRP A 26 -20.33 38.95 -8.88
C TRP A 26 -21.25 40.16 -8.99
N ARG A 27 -20.60 41.33 -8.97
CA ARG A 27 -21.04 42.60 -9.58
C ARG A 27 -19.73 43.23 -10.07
N ASP A 28 -19.78 43.82 -11.25
CA ASP A 28 -18.64 44.33 -12.05
C ASP A 28 -18.05 43.25 -12.96
N LEU A 29 -17.87 43.61 -14.24
CA LEU A 29 -17.68 42.77 -15.45
C LEU A 29 -18.97 42.35 -16.16
N LYS A 30 -19.85 43.34 -16.36
CA LYS A 30 -20.51 43.53 -17.66
C LYS A 30 -19.75 44.62 -18.42
N GLU A 31 -19.69 44.42 -19.74
CA GLU A 31 -19.43 45.44 -20.78
C GLU A 31 -18.01 46.02 -20.89
N SER A 32 -17.25 45.43 -21.83
CA SER A 32 -16.09 45.94 -22.58
C SER A 32 -15.06 44.80 -22.60
N GLU A 33 -14.58 44.23 -23.69
CA GLU A 33 -14.21 44.84 -24.96
C GLU A 33 -14.40 43.78 -26.06
N MET A 34 -15.19 44.14 -27.06
CA MET A 34 -15.23 43.48 -28.35
C MET A 34 -15.05 44.59 -29.37
N THR A 35 -13.80 44.96 -29.64
CA THR A 35 -13.36 45.73 -30.82
C THR A 35 -11.89 45.40 -31.08
N GLU A 36 -11.63 44.86 -32.28
CA GLU A 36 -10.55 45.21 -33.23
C GLU A 36 -9.20 45.73 -32.69
N ASN A 37 -8.03 45.38 -33.19
CA ASN A 37 -7.54 44.58 -34.31
C ASN A 37 -6.00 44.68 -34.17
N ASP A 38 -5.24 43.60 -34.35
CA ASP A 38 -3.88 43.76 -34.87
C ASP A 38 -3.42 42.48 -35.57
N SER A 39 -3.11 42.69 -36.85
CA SER A 39 -2.75 41.69 -37.84
C SER A 39 -1.29 41.24 -37.71
N ALA A 40 -1.06 39.95 -37.95
CA ALA A 40 -0.01 39.38 -38.80
C ALA A 40 0.68 38.16 -38.18
N THR A 41 0.27 36.96 -38.59
CA THR A 41 1.02 36.09 -39.52
C THR A 41 0.29 34.77 -39.65
N ALA A 42 -0.05 34.42 -40.87
CA ALA A 42 -0.68 33.16 -41.19
C ALA A 42 0.37 32.03 -41.13
N SER A 43 0.24 31.13 -40.15
CA SER A 43 0.65 29.74 -40.31
C SER A 43 -0.62 28.90 -40.50
N LYS A 44 -0.79 28.42 -41.72
CA LYS A 44 -1.69 27.30 -42.01
C LYS A 44 -1.01 26.04 -41.47
N ASP A 45 -1.53 25.47 -40.39
CA ASP A 45 -1.48 24.03 -40.18
C ASP A 45 -2.72 23.57 -39.41
N GLY A 46 -3.38 22.54 -39.96
CA GLY A 46 -4.66 22.06 -39.49
C GLY A 46 -4.57 21.09 -38.32
N SER A 47 -5.44 21.28 -37.33
CA SER A 47 -6.39 20.25 -36.89
C SER A 47 -7.41 20.90 -35.94
N GLY A 48 -8.68 20.87 -36.32
CA GLY A 48 -9.77 21.28 -35.44
C GLY A 48 -9.94 20.24 -34.32
N SER A 49 -9.37 20.50 -33.15
CA SER A 49 -9.62 19.67 -31.97
C SER A 49 -11.00 20.02 -31.39
N GLN A 50 -11.99 19.16 -31.62
CA GLN A 50 -13.24 19.26 -30.88
C GLN A 50 -12.98 19.09 -29.37
N PRO A 51 -13.74 19.78 -28.50
CA PRO A 51 -13.53 19.66 -27.07
C PRO A 51 -13.76 18.21 -26.61
N ARG A 52 -12.78 17.64 -25.87
CA ARG A 52 -12.91 16.32 -25.24
C ARG A 52 -14.09 16.35 -24.27
N LEU A 53 -15.05 15.44 -24.45
CA LEU A 53 -16.26 15.35 -23.66
C LEU A 53 -16.35 13.95 -23.06
N ARG A 54 -16.00 13.80 -21.77
CA ARG A 54 -15.97 12.51 -21.05
C ARG A 54 -17.03 12.49 -19.96
N LEU A 55 -17.84 11.43 -19.85
CA LEU A 55 -18.82 11.22 -18.78
C LEU A 55 -18.49 9.95 -18.01
N VAL A 56 -18.09 10.13 -16.75
CA VAL A 56 -17.79 9.04 -15.81
C VAL A 56 -19.03 8.77 -14.96
N TYR A 57 -19.58 7.56 -15.05
CA TYR A 57 -20.83 7.17 -14.41
C TYR A 57 -20.76 5.76 -13.81
N ASP A 58 -21.63 5.44 -12.87
CA ASP A 58 -21.70 4.10 -12.28
C ASP A 58 -22.45 3.12 -13.18
N GLY A 59 -21.73 2.21 -13.85
CA GLY A 59 -22.30 1.22 -14.76
C GLY A 59 -23.15 0.15 -14.07
N GLU A 60 -22.97 -0.07 -12.77
CA GLU A 60 -23.78 -0.99 -11.97
C GLU A 60 -25.09 -0.35 -11.49
N CYS A 61 -25.25 0.98 -11.60
CA CYS A 61 -26.51 1.67 -11.31
C CYS A 61 -27.45 1.64 -12.52
N PRO A 62 -28.62 0.95 -12.45
CA PRO A 62 -29.55 0.86 -13.59
C PRO A 62 -30.05 2.21 -14.07
N MET A 63 -30.28 3.16 -13.16
CA MET A 63 -30.73 4.51 -13.50
C MET A 63 -29.64 5.31 -14.23
N CYS A 64 -28.39 5.24 -13.75
CA CYS A 64 -27.26 5.91 -14.40
C CYS A 64 -27.04 5.37 -15.81
N ARG A 65 -26.99 4.03 -15.96
CA ARG A 65 -26.82 3.38 -17.27
C ARG A 65 -27.95 3.72 -18.24
N ARG A 66 -29.19 3.81 -17.74
CA ARG A 66 -30.34 4.20 -18.57
C ARG A 66 -30.30 5.67 -18.96
N TYR A 67 -29.98 6.55 -18.01
CA TYR A 67 -29.84 7.98 -18.25
C TYR A 67 -28.79 8.29 -19.33
N VAL A 68 -27.61 7.67 -19.21
CA VAL A 68 -26.51 7.81 -20.16
C VAL A 68 -26.89 7.31 -21.55
N ARG A 69 -27.60 6.18 -21.66
CA ARG A 69 -28.08 5.66 -22.96
C ARG A 69 -29.11 6.56 -23.65
N TRP A 70 -29.86 7.36 -22.90
CA TRP A 70 -30.86 8.28 -23.43
C TRP A 70 -30.32 9.69 -23.71
N GLN A 71 -29.12 9.99 -23.23
CA GLN A 71 -28.43 11.24 -23.55
C GLN A 71 -28.09 11.25 -25.04
N ARG A 72 -28.65 12.24 -25.75
CA ARG A 72 -28.33 12.55 -27.14
C ARG A 72 -27.72 13.94 -27.16
N ILE A 73 -26.40 14.00 -27.26
CA ILE A 73 -25.67 15.28 -27.34
C ILE A 73 -25.80 15.88 -28.73
N ARG A 74 -25.81 17.21 -28.81
CA ARG A 74 -25.86 17.92 -30.10
C ARG A 74 -24.60 17.58 -30.90
N ARG A 75 -24.74 17.29 -32.19
CA ARG A 75 -23.63 16.97 -33.11
C ARG A 75 -22.53 18.06 -33.15
N GLU A 76 -22.85 19.28 -32.76
CA GLU A 76 -21.95 20.44 -32.72
C GLU A 76 -20.98 20.46 -31.52
N VAL A 77 -21.23 19.66 -30.47
CA VAL A 77 -20.46 19.69 -29.20
C VAL A 77 -19.37 18.61 -29.16
N GLY A 78 -19.45 17.62 -30.04
CA GLY A 78 -18.51 16.48 -30.11
C GLY A 78 -19.10 15.16 -29.61
N GLU A 79 -18.31 14.08 -29.73
CA GLU A 79 -18.69 12.75 -29.29
C GLU A 79 -18.50 12.60 -27.78
N LEU A 80 -19.51 12.07 -27.10
CA LEU A 80 -19.47 11.82 -25.66
C LEU A 80 -18.84 10.47 -25.38
N GLU A 81 -17.65 10.47 -24.79
CA GLU A 81 -17.02 9.26 -24.29
C GLU A 81 -17.66 8.84 -22.96
N LEU A 82 -18.08 7.58 -22.87
CA LEU A 82 -18.78 7.03 -21.71
C LEU A 82 -17.86 6.09 -20.94
N ILE A 83 -17.55 6.44 -19.70
CA ILE A 83 -16.58 5.72 -18.87
C ILE A 83 -17.31 5.16 -17.64
N ASP A 84 -17.21 3.85 -17.44
CA ASP A 84 -17.76 3.20 -16.26
C ASP A 84 -16.81 3.40 -15.06
N ALA A 85 -17.30 4.07 -14.01
CA ALA A 85 -16.58 4.32 -12.77
C ALA A 85 -16.16 3.04 -12.03
N ARG A 86 -16.77 1.89 -12.35
CA ARG A 86 -16.44 0.58 -11.76
C ARG A 86 -15.19 -0.05 -12.38
N GLN A 87 -14.73 0.45 -13.52
CA GLN A 87 -13.52 -0.01 -14.22
C GLN A 87 -12.36 0.95 -13.92
N ASP A 88 -11.12 0.47 -14.05
CA ASP A 88 -9.96 1.36 -13.99
C ASP A 88 -9.81 2.12 -15.31
N SER A 89 -9.58 3.42 -15.22
CA SER A 89 -9.43 4.33 -16.37
C SER A 89 -8.67 5.57 -15.95
N GLU A 90 -7.97 6.19 -16.91
CA GLU A 90 -7.25 7.46 -16.70
C GLU A 90 -8.17 8.53 -16.07
N ALA A 91 -9.39 8.68 -16.59
CA ALA A 91 -10.38 9.63 -16.08
C ALA A 91 -10.78 9.37 -14.62
N ARG A 92 -10.86 8.11 -14.18
CA ARG A 92 -11.16 7.78 -12.78
C ARG A 92 -10.00 8.18 -11.86
N ARG A 93 -8.75 7.96 -12.29
CA ARG A 93 -7.56 8.37 -11.53
C ARG A 93 -7.48 9.88 -11.41
N GLU A 94 -7.71 10.61 -12.52
CA GLU A 94 -7.82 12.07 -12.51
C GLU A 94 -8.85 12.58 -11.48
N LEU A 95 -10.07 12.01 -11.49
CA LEU A 95 -11.13 12.38 -10.56
C LEU A 95 -10.78 12.08 -9.10
N THR A 96 -10.06 10.99 -8.86
CA THR A 96 -9.57 10.61 -7.53
C THR A 96 -8.55 11.62 -7.01
N HIS A 97 -7.59 12.03 -7.85
CA HIS A 97 -6.63 13.08 -7.51
C HIS A 97 -7.29 14.44 -7.23
N LEU A 98 -8.41 14.73 -7.90
CA LEU A 98 -9.22 15.94 -7.67
C LEU A 98 -10.15 15.84 -6.45
N GLY A 99 -10.16 14.71 -5.73
CA GLY A 99 -11.00 14.50 -4.55
C GLY A 99 -12.50 14.38 -4.88
N ILE A 100 -12.86 14.03 -6.12
CA ILE A 100 -14.25 13.91 -6.57
C ILE A 100 -14.77 12.50 -6.22
N ASP A 101 -15.66 12.43 -5.23
CA ASP A 101 -16.29 11.17 -4.80
C ASP A 101 -17.44 10.73 -5.74
N LEU A 102 -17.16 9.74 -6.59
CA LEU A 102 -18.12 9.13 -7.51
C LEU A 102 -19.22 8.29 -6.80
N ASP A 103 -19.07 7.95 -5.52
CA ASP A 103 -20.18 7.42 -4.73
C ASP A 103 -21.25 8.50 -4.47
N GLN A 104 -20.89 9.78 -4.53
CA GLN A 104 -21.84 10.89 -4.39
C GLN A 104 -22.47 11.36 -5.70
N GLY A 105 -22.07 10.82 -6.86
CA GLY A 105 -22.61 11.26 -8.13
C GLY A 105 -21.97 10.69 -9.38
N PHE A 106 -21.90 11.51 -10.42
CA PHE A 106 -21.22 11.23 -11.67
C PHE A 106 -20.46 12.50 -12.08
N ALA A 107 -19.46 12.36 -12.94
CA ALA A 107 -18.61 13.47 -13.35
C ALA A 107 -18.61 13.66 -14.87
N LEU A 108 -18.64 14.92 -15.31
CA LEU A 108 -18.59 15.31 -16.71
C LEU A 108 -17.35 16.18 -16.93
N GLN A 109 -16.52 15.83 -17.90
CA GLN A 109 -15.44 16.68 -18.37
C GLN A 109 -15.86 17.43 -19.62
N ILE A 110 -15.56 18.73 -19.67
CA ILE A 110 -15.70 19.56 -20.87
C ILE A 110 -14.36 20.29 -21.06
N GLY A 111 -13.61 19.93 -22.10
CA GLY A 111 -12.23 20.41 -22.25
C GLY A 111 -11.36 19.90 -21.10
N GLU A 112 -10.66 20.79 -20.42
CA GLU A 112 -9.79 20.43 -19.28
C GLU A 112 -10.52 20.40 -17.94
N ARG A 113 -11.78 20.87 -17.88
CA ARG A 113 -12.49 21.06 -16.61
C ARG A 113 -13.44 19.91 -16.30
N TRP A 114 -13.34 19.40 -15.07
CA TRP A 114 -14.25 18.43 -14.48
C TRP A 114 -15.40 19.11 -13.71
N TYR A 115 -16.61 18.58 -13.89
CA TYR A 115 -17.82 18.97 -13.19
C TYR A 115 -18.40 17.75 -12.48
N HIS A 116 -18.92 17.92 -11.26
CA HIS A 116 -19.43 16.81 -10.45
C HIS A 116 -20.90 17.02 -10.04
N GLY A 117 -21.66 15.94 -9.99
CA GLY A 117 -22.96 15.91 -9.34
C GLY A 117 -24.02 16.77 -10.01
N SER A 118 -24.65 17.68 -9.26
CA SER A 118 -25.68 18.57 -9.77
C SER A 118 -25.16 19.51 -10.86
N GLU A 119 -23.90 19.94 -10.77
CA GLU A 119 -23.30 20.80 -11.79
C GLU A 119 -23.11 20.03 -13.10
N ALA A 120 -22.60 18.79 -13.02
CA ALA A 120 -22.49 17.89 -14.16
C ALA A 120 -23.85 17.64 -14.82
N LEU A 121 -24.90 17.38 -14.03
CA LEU A 121 -26.27 17.17 -14.52
C LEU A 121 -26.83 18.39 -15.25
N HIS A 122 -26.64 19.58 -14.67
CA HIS A 122 -27.08 20.83 -15.27
C HIS A 122 -26.38 21.08 -16.62
N ARG A 123 -25.04 20.95 -16.65
CA ARG A 123 -24.25 21.13 -17.88
C ARG A 123 -24.65 20.12 -18.96
N LEU A 124 -24.75 18.85 -18.61
CA LEU A 124 -25.16 17.80 -19.53
C LEU A 124 -26.57 18.05 -20.10
N THR A 125 -27.48 18.60 -19.30
CA THR A 125 -28.83 18.99 -19.74
C THR A 125 -28.80 20.12 -20.77
N LEU A 126 -27.91 21.10 -20.61
CA LEU A 126 -27.75 22.20 -21.58
C LEU A 126 -27.11 21.74 -22.90
N LEU A 127 -26.21 20.76 -22.84
CA LEU A 127 -25.54 20.19 -24.02
C LEU A 127 -26.41 19.19 -24.79
N GLY A 128 -27.46 18.65 -24.16
CA GLY A 128 -28.40 17.72 -24.77
C GLY A 128 -29.25 18.32 -25.91
N THR A 129 -29.64 17.47 -26.86
CA THR A 129 -30.65 17.81 -27.87
C THR A 129 -32.04 17.92 -27.23
N ARG A 130 -32.89 18.85 -27.70
CA ARG A 130 -34.28 18.99 -27.21
C ARG A 130 -35.27 18.04 -27.88
N ASN A 131 -34.77 17.05 -28.62
CA ASN A 131 -35.59 16.11 -29.39
C ASN A 131 -36.08 14.96 -28.50
N GLY A 132 -37.38 14.66 -28.57
CA GLY A 132 -38.03 13.62 -27.78
C GLY A 132 -38.64 14.12 -26.45
N VAL A 133 -39.64 13.37 -25.96
CA VAL A 133 -40.39 13.71 -24.74
C VAL A 133 -39.49 13.72 -23.51
N PHE A 134 -38.58 12.75 -23.40
CA PHE A 134 -37.63 12.62 -22.29
C PHE A 134 -36.70 13.85 -22.19
N ASN A 135 -36.04 14.25 -23.27
CA ASN A 135 -35.10 15.36 -23.23
C ASN A 135 -35.79 16.70 -22.94
N ARG A 136 -37.02 16.92 -23.44
CA ARG A 136 -37.82 18.11 -23.08
C ARG A 136 -38.23 18.13 -21.61
N LEU A 137 -38.50 16.97 -21.02
CA LEU A 137 -38.76 16.87 -19.58
C LEU A 137 -37.49 17.18 -18.78
N MET A 138 -36.36 16.56 -19.12
CA MET A 138 -35.07 16.78 -18.46
C MET A 138 -34.65 18.25 -18.54
N TYR A 139 -34.79 18.90 -19.70
CA TYR A 139 -34.53 20.32 -19.86
C TYR A 139 -35.41 21.16 -18.93
N ARG A 140 -36.71 20.88 -18.85
CA ARG A 140 -37.61 21.59 -17.93
C ARG A 140 -37.23 21.42 -16.46
N LEU A 141 -36.72 20.26 -16.07
CA LEU A 141 -36.36 19.98 -14.67
C LEU A 141 -34.97 20.54 -14.30
N PHE A 142 -34.00 20.49 -15.21
CA PHE A 142 -32.58 20.69 -14.87
C PHE A 142 -31.86 21.80 -15.68
N ALA A 143 -32.58 22.58 -16.50
CA ALA A 143 -31.99 23.74 -17.19
C ALA A 143 -31.67 24.91 -16.26
N SER A 144 -32.12 24.90 -15.00
CA SER A 144 -31.75 25.89 -13.98
C SER A 144 -30.78 25.26 -12.98
N GLN A 145 -29.65 25.92 -12.74
CA GLN A 145 -28.61 25.45 -11.83
C GLN A 145 -29.14 25.29 -10.40
N GLU A 146 -29.82 26.31 -9.86
CA GLU A 146 -30.40 26.27 -8.50
C GLU A 146 -31.43 25.15 -8.35
N ARG A 147 -32.30 24.97 -9.35
CA ARG A 147 -33.31 23.91 -9.32
C ARG A 147 -32.68 22.53 -9.34
N THR A 148 -31.63 22.37 -10.15
CA THR A 148 -30.86 21.13 -10.22
C THR A 148 -30.20 20.83 -8.89
N ALA A 149 -29.56 21.82 -8.26
CA ALA A 149 -28.96 21.67 -6.93
C ALA A 149 -29.98 21.24 -5.86
N ARG A 150 -31.24 21.72 -5.93
CA ARG A 150 -32.31 21.30 -5.01
C ARG A 150 -32.84 19.89 -5.27
N LEU A 151 -32.97 19.49 -6.55
CA LEU A 151 -33.53 18.19 -6.92
C LEU A 151 -32.50 17.04 -6.84
N TYR A 152 -31.22 17.35 -7.03
CA TYR A 152 -30.16 16.35 -7.13
C TYR A 152 -29.99 15.45 -5.89
N PRO A 153 -30.07 15.95 -4.63
CA PRO A 153 -29.96 15.09 -3.44
C PRO A 153 -30.98 13.96 -3.41
N MET A 154 -32.20 14.19 -3.90
CA MET A 154 -33.23 13.16 -4.01
C MET A 154 -32.84 12.09 -5.03
N LEU A 155 -32.35 12.48 -6.21
CA LEU A 155 -31.87 11.54 -7.24
C LEU A 155 -30.72 10.67 -6.73
N LYS A 156 -29.79 11.30 -6.00
CA LYS A 156 -28.67 10.63 -5.33
C LYS A 156 -29.16 9.64 -4.28
N ALA A 157 -30.12 10.03 -3.44
CA ALA A 157 -30.72 9.14 -2.44
C ALA A 157 -31.40 7.93 -3.12
N CYS A 158 -32.15 8.15 -4.20
CA CYS A 158 -32.76 7.07 -4.98
C CYS A 158 -31.70 6.14 -5.59
N ARG A 159 -30.59 6.69 -6.13
CA ARG A 159 -29.46 5.89 -6.64
C ARG A 159 -28.88 5.02 -5.53
N ASN A 160 -28.58 5.60 -4.39
CA ASN A 160 -27.92 4.90 -3.28
C ASN A 160 -28.84 3.82 -2.68
N GLY A 161 -30.14 4.11 -2.56
CA GLY A 161 -31.14 3.13 -2.14
C GLY A 161 -31.24 1.96 -3.12
N LEU A 162 -31.27 2.23 -4.43
CA LEU A 162 -31.33 1.18 -5.46
C LEU A 162 -30.06 0.31 -5.46
N LEU A 163 -28.88 0.91 -5.37
CA LEU A 163 -27.62 0.17 -5.28
C LEU A 163 -27.57 -0.71 -4.02
N GLY A 164 -28.07 -0.19 -2.89
CA GLY A 164 -28.21 -0.96 -1.65
C GLY A 164 -29.12 -2.17 -1.80
N VAL A 165 -30.31 -2.01 -2.41
CA VAL A 165 -31.25 -3.12 -2.69
C VAL A 165 -30.65 -4.18 -3.61
N LEU A 166 -29.82 -3.77 -4.57
CA LEU A 166 -29.15 -4.66 -5.52
C LEU A 166 -27.85 -5.29 -4.97
N GLY A 167 -27.51 -5.06 -3.70
CA GLY A 167 -26.29 -5.57 -3.08
C GLY A 167 -25.01 -5.04 -3.71
N LYS A 168 -25.06 -3.86 -4.33
CA LYS A 168 -23.89 -3.25 -4.99
C LYS A 168 -23.13 -2.36 -4.00
N GLY A 169 -21.87 -2.71 -3.76
CA GLY A 169 -20.99 -1.93 -2.88
C GLY A 169 -20.67 -0.54 -3.42
N ARG A 170 -20.04 0.29 -2.58
CA ARG A 170 -19.47 1.59 -2.99
C ARG A 170 -18.42 1.39 -4.09
N ILE A 171 -18.28 2.36 -4.99
CA ILE A 171 -17.25 2.38 -6.05
C ILE A 171 -15.85 2.32 -5.42
N CYS A 172 -15.68 2.98 -4.27
CA CYS A 172 -14.48 2.93 -3.43
C CYS A 172 -14.15 1.52 -2.87
N HIS A 173 -15.14 0.64 -2.69
CA HIS A 173 -14.93 -0.65 -2.00
C HIS A 173 -14.09 -1.66 -2.80
N ARG A 174 -13.97 -1.49 -4.13
CA ARG A 174 -13.13 -2.37 -4.97
C ARG A 174 -11.67 -1.91 -5.03
N GLN A 175 -11.38 -0.63 -4.74
CA GLN A 175 -10.00 -0.13 -4.62
C GLN A 175 -9.41 -0.45 -3.24
N HIS A 176 -10.16 -0.42 -2.14
CA HIS A 176 -9.55 -0.78 -0.86
C HIS A 176 -9.11 -2.24 -0.74
N GLN A 177 -9.62 -3.16 -1.56
CA GLN A 177 -9.11 -4.54 -1.64
C GLN A 177 -8.08 -4.74 -2.75
N GLN A 178 -7.87 -3.75 -3.63
CA GLN A 178 -7.00 -3.84 -4.80
C GLN A 178 -5.82 -2.85 -4.76
N GLU A 179 -5.88 -1.79 -3.95
CA GLU A 179 -4.79 -0.87 -3.57
C GLU A 179 -4.13 -1.32 -2.27
N SER A 180 -4.89 -1.87 -1.30
CA SER A 180 -4.27 -2.60 -0.18
C SER A 180 -3.60 -3.89 -0.64
N SER A 181 -4.00 -4.43 -1.80
CA SER A 181 -3.30 -5.55 -2.44
C SER A 181 -2.18 -5.11 -3.39
N MET A 182 -1.93 -3.80 -3.58
CA MET A 182 -0.87 -3.31 -4.46
C MET A 182 0.38 -2.88 -3.69
N ASN A 183 0.23 -2.33 -2.47
CA ASN A 183 1.37 -1.95 -1.63
C ASN A 183 1.41 -2.82 -0.38
N SER A 184 1.91 -4.05 -0.50
CA SER A 184 2.19 -4.87 0.69
C SER A 184 3.10 -4.10 1.64
N ARG A 185 2.76 -4.06 2.93
CA ARG A 185 3.58 -3.39 3.94
C ARG A 185 4.39 -4.43 4.70
N ILE A 186 5.71 -4.31 4.66
CA ILE A 186 6.65 -5.26 5.25
C ILE A 186 7.36 -4.59 6.41
N LEU A 187 7.25 -5.19 7.59
CA LEU A 187 7.98 -4.78 8.78
C LEU A 187 9.35 -5.48 8.80
N MET A 188 10.44 -4.72 8.83
CA MET A 188 11.78 -5.26 9.09
C MET A 188 12.23 -4.93 10.51
N VAL A 189 12.53 -5.97 11.29
CA VAL A 189 12.90 -5.83 12.71
C VAL A 189 14.40 -6.06 12.90
N LEU A 190 15.11 -5.02 13.31
CA LEU A 190 16.54 -4.99 13.52
C LEU A 190 16.89 -5.13 15.01
N THR A 191 18.01 -5.78 15.31
CA THR A 191 18.56 -5.83 16.67
C THR A 191 18.90 -4.43 17.19
N SER A 192 18.86 -4.28 18.51
CA SER A 192 19.32 -3.14 19.30
C SER A 192 20.54 -3.48 20.18
N HIS A 193 21.15 -4.66 19.96
CA HIS A 193 22.31 -5.15 20.69
C HIS A 193 23.62 -4.81 19.97
N ASP A 194 24.60 -4.24 20.67
CA ASP A 194 25.78 -3.60 20.06
C ASP A 194 27.13 -4.29 20.38
N ARG A 195 27.15 -5.41 21.13
CA ARG A 195 28.38 -6.05 21.61
C ARG A 195 28.38 -7.57 21.44
N LEU A 196 29.53 -8.16 21.16
CA LEU A 196 29.70 -9.62 21.17
C LEU A 196 29.93 -10.11 22.60
N GLY A 197 28.84 -10.28 23.35
CA GLY A 197 28.87 -10.72 24.75
C GLY A 197 29.84 -9.88 25.59
N ASP A 198 30.69 -10.55 26.36
CA ASP A 198 31.67 -9.89 27.24
C ASP A 198 33.03 -9.62 26.56
N THR A 199 33.16 -9.83 25.25
CA THR A 199 34.44 -9.64 24.53
C THR A 199 34.83 -8.17 24.35
N GLY A 200 33.87 -7.26 24.53
CA GLY A 200 34.04 -5.83 24.26
C GLY A 200 34.08 -5.45 22.77
N GLN A 201 33.99 -6.42 21.85
CA GLN A 201 33.93 -6.15 20.41
C GLN A 201 32.53 -5.71 19.98
N PRO A 202 32.40 -4.75 19.05
CA PRO A 202 31.10 -4.31 18.55
C PRO A 202 30.44 -5.37 17.65
N THR A 203 29.11 -5.38 17.63
CA THR A 203 28.30 -6.09 16.63
C THR A 203 26.97 -5.34 16.42
N GLY A 204 26.05 -5.95 15.69
CA GLY A 204 24.74 -5.40 15.39
C GLY A 204 24.03 -6.25 14.35
N PHE A 205 23.23 -5.58 13.51
CA PHE A 205 22.69 -6.23 12.32
C PHE A 205 23.75 -6.30 11.21
N TRP A 206 23.58 -7.25 10.28
CA TRP A 206 24.44 -7.37 9.09
C TRP A 206 23.90 -6.52 7.92
N LEU A 207 24.71 -5.62 7.35
CA LEU A 207 24.24 -4.61 6.37
C LEU A 207 23.54 -5.21 5.15
N GLU A 208 24.13 -6.22 4.52
CA GLU A 208 23.55 -6.91 3.35
C GLU A 208 22.17 -7.51 3.66
N GLU A 209 22.00 -8.04 4.87
CA GLU A 209 20.77 -8.70 5.30
C GLU A 209 19.62 -7.71 5.57
N LEU A 210 19.94 -6.42 5.71
CA LEU A 210 18.95 -5.34 5.64
C LEU A 210 18.79 -4.83 4.21
N ALA A 211 19.90 -4.45 3.56
CA ALA A 211 19.88 -3.71 2.32
C ALA A 211 19.28 -4.49 1.15
N ALA A 212 19.69 -5.74 0.96
CA ALA A 212 19.21 -6.56 -0.15
C ALA A 212 17.71 -6.88 -0.03
N PRO A 213 17.19 -7.32 1.14
CA PRO A 213 15.75 -7.48 1.33
C PRO A 213 14.97 -6.18 1.20
N TYR A 214 15.50 -5.07 1.75
CA TYR A 214 14.86 -3.75 1.69
C TYR A 214 14.58 -3.34 0.24
N TYR A 215 15.59 -3.42 -0.63
CA TYR A 215 15.41 -3.05 -2.04
C TYR A 215 14.66 -4.09 -2.86
N THR A 216 14.84 -5.38 -2.58
CA THR A 216 14.04 -6.43 -3.22
C THR A 216 12.55 -6.19 -3.01
N CYS A 217 12.16 -5.83 -1.79
CA CYS A 217 10.77 -5.51 -1.44
C CYS A 217 10.32 -4.16 -2.05
N LEU A 218 11.13 -3.11 -1.90
CA LEU A 218 10.80 -1.77 -2.38
C LEU A 218 10.63 -1.74 -3.90
N ASP A 219 11.52 -2.39 -4.65
CA ASP A 219 11.49 -2.44 -6.10
C ASP A 219 10.31 -3.31 -6.63
N ALA A 220 9.79 -4.22 -5.80
CA ALA A 220 8.54 -4.96 -6.03
C ALA A 220 7.26 -4.16 -5.63
N GLY A 221 7.42 -2.88 -5.30
CA GLY A 221 6.33 -1.97 -4.93
C GLY A 221 5.78 -2.21 -3.52
N ALA A 222 6.48 -2.93 -2.66
CA ALA A 222 6.14 -3.01 -1.25
C ALA A 222 6.57 -1.75 -0.50
N GLU A 223 5.84 -1.39 0.56
CA GLU A 223 6.31 -0.42 1.54
C GLU A 223 7.13 -1.15 2.60
N VAL A 224 8.33 -0.67 2.89
CA VAL A 224 9.17 -1.22 3.96
C VAL A 224 9.21 -0.25 5.13
N VAL A 225 9.02 -0.77 6.34
CA VAL A 225 9.10 -0.03 7.60
C VAL A 225 10.12 -0.70 8.51
N LEU A 226 11.00 0.09 9.11
CA LEU A 226 12.05 -0.40 10.00
C LEU A 226 11.66 -0.20 11.47
N ALA A 227 11.84 -1.24 12.27
CA ALA A 227 11.66 -1.21 13.72
C ALA A 227 12.84 -1.86 14.44
N SER A 228 13.02 -1.53 15.70
CA SER A 228 13.98 -2.19 16.59
C SER A 228 13.48 -2.16 18.04
N PRO A 229 13.91 -3.07 18.93
CA PRO A 229 13.46 -3.09 20.33
C PRO A 229 13.57 -1.71 21.02
N LYS A 230 14.68 -0.99 20.81
CA LYS A 230 14.89 0.32 21.44
C LYS A 230 14.35 1.50 20.63
N GLY A 231 13.99 1.30 19.36
CA GLY A 231 13.75 2.36 18.40
C GLY A 231 15.01 3.18 18.10
N GLY A 232 14.91 4.19 17.23
CA GLY A 232 16.06 5.02 16.85
C GLY A 232 17.04 4.27 15.93
N LYS A 233 18.32 4.61 15.96
CA LYS A 233 19.33 3.97 15.08
C LYS A 233 19.82 2.63 15.67
N PRO A 234 19.55 1.48 15.03
CA PRO A 234 20.09 0.20 15.49
C PRO A 234 21.61 0.12 15.19
N PRO A 235 22.37 -0.64 15.99
CA PRO A 235 23.79 -0.83 15.79
C PRO A 235 24.07 -1.69 14.55
N LEU A 236 25.05 -1.28 13.77
CA LEU A 236 25.54 -2.00 12.60
C LEU A 236 26.78 -2.81 12.99
N ASP A 237 26.87 -4.07 12.58
CA ASP A 237 28.12 -4.82 12.71
C ASP A 237 29.19 -4.23 11.77
N PRO A 238 30.32 -3.70 12.29
CA PRO A 238 31.33 -3.07 11.45
C PRO A 238 31.94 -3.99 10.38
N LYS A 239 31.97 -5.31 10.60
CA LYS A 239 32.49 -6.26 9.61
C LYS A 239 31.61 -6.34 8.37
N SER A 240 30.31 -6.08 8.53
CA SER A 240 29.36 -6.07 7.42
C SER A 240 29.45 -4.80 6.55
N ASP A 241 30.14 -3.76 7.04
CA ASP A 241 30.39 -2.51 6.32
C ASP A 241 31.80 -2.44 5.69
N ALA A 242 32.64 -3.44 5.92
CA ALA A 242 33.96 -3.54 5.30
C ALA A 242 33.85 -3.66 3.77
N GLU A 243 34.84 -3.18 3.03
CA GLU A 243 34.79 -3.09 1.56
C GLU A 243 34.55 -4.45 0.89
N GLU A 244 35.12 -5.52 1.44
CA GLU A 244 34.94 -6.90 0.99
C GLU A 244 33.52 -7.45 1.20
N SER A 245 32.75 -6.84 2.09
CA SER A 245 31.36 -7.20 2.41
C SER A 245 30.34 -6.37 1.60
N GLN A 246 30.79 -5.37 0.84
CA GLN A 246 29.90 -4.46 0.11
C GLN A 246 29.33 -5.11 -1.16
N THR A 247 28.02 -4.98 -1.34
CA THR A 247 27.27 -5.38 -2.53
C THR A 247 26.70 -4.15 -3.23
N GLU A 248 26.02 -4.34 -4.35
CA GLU A 248 25.27 -3.25 -5.00
C GLU A 248 24.15 -2.73 -4.08
N ALA A 249 23.48 -3.61 -3.34
CA ALA A 249 22.41 -3.23 -2.44
C ALA A 249 22.93 -2.40 -1.26
N THR A 250 24.05 -2.80 -0.65
CA THR A 250 24.64 -2.04 0.47
C THR A 250 25.14 -0.67 0.02
N ARG A 251 25.79 -0.57 -1.13
CA ARG A 251 26.22 0.72 -1.71
C ARG A 251 25.04 1.63 -2.02
N ARG A 252 23.97 1.09 -2.61
CA ARG A 252 22.70 1.81 -2.81
C ARG A 252 22.11 2.27 -1.47
N PHE A 253 22.14 1.43 -0.44
CA PHE A 253 21.62 1.73 0.89
C PHE A 253 22.38 2.88 1.56
N GLN A 254 23.71 2.90 1.47
CA GLN A 254 24.56 3.96 2.01
C GLN A 254 24.31 5.31 1.33
N GLN A 255 23.98 5.32 0.04
CA GLN A 255 23.77 6.53 -0.77
C GLN A 255 22.31 7.04 -0.74
N ASP A 256 21.36 6.22 -0.31
CA ASP A 256 19.95 6.58 -0.23
C ASP A 256 19.63 7.33 1.08
N ALA A 257 19.47 8.65 0.99
CA ALA A 257 19.14 9.50 2.12
C ALA A 257 17.83 9.13 2.83
N ARG A 258 16.83 8.60 2.10
CA ARG A 258 15.55 8.17 2.68
C ARG A 258 15.74 6.88 3.48
N ALA A 259 16.47 5.90 2.92
CA ALA A 259 16.77 4.65 3.61
C ALA A 259 17.60 4.92 4.88
N GLN A 260 18.61 5.78 4.79
CA GLN A 260 19.40 6.22 5.94
C GLN A 260 18.56 6.94 7.00
N GLN A 261 17.60 7.78 6.59
CA GLN A 261 16.69 8.44 7.53
C GLN A 261 15.76 7.45 8.23
N GLN A 262 15.23 6.45 7.51
CA GLN A 262 14.43 5.38 8.13
C GLN A 262 15.26 4.57 9.12
N LEU A 263 16.50 4.20 8.76
CA LEU A 263 17.40 3.46 9.65
C LEU A 263 17.75 4.27 10.90
N ALA A 264 17.96 5.59 10.77
CA ALA A 264 18.25 6.45 11.91
C ALA A 264 17.06 6.63 12.87
N ASN A 265 15.84 6.37 12.40
CA ASN A 265 14.59 6.63 13.12
C ASN A 265 13.67 5.40 13.13
N THR A 266 14.22 4.21 13.44
CA THR A 266 13.38 3.01 13.51
C THR A 266 12.29 3.16 14.58
N HIS A 267 11.12 2.60 14.31
CA HIS A 267 10.05 2.53 15.29
C HIS A 267 10.47 1.67 16.49
N ARG A 268 10.03 2.05 17.69
CA ARG A 268 10.18 1.21 18.88
C ARG A 268 9.28 -0.02 18.73
N LEU A 269 9.83 -1.22 18.89
CA LEU A 269 9.11 -2.47 18.63
C LEU A 269 7.82 -2.61 19.46
N SER A 270 7.82 -2.13 20.71
CA SER A 270 6.67 -2.14 21.61
C SER A 270 5.47 -1.32 21.11
N GLU A 271 5.68 -0.38 20.19
CA GLU A 271 4.63 0.47 19.62
C GLU A 271 4.06 -0.10 18.31
N VAL A 272 4.66 -1.17 17.79
CA VAL A 272 4.32 -1.78 16.50
C VAL A 272 3.19 -2.80 16.65
N ARG A 273 2.26 -2.77 15.70
CA ARG A 273 1.11 -3.69 15.62
C ARG A 273 1.17 -4.53 14.35
N ALA A 274 1.01 -5.85 14.48
CA ALA A 274 1.00 -6.77 13.34
C ALA A 274 -0.13 -6.49 12.33
N ASP A 275 -1.24 -5.87 12.77
CA ASP A 275 -2.37 -5.51 11.92
C ASP A 275 -2.00 -4.50 10.82
N ASP A 276 -0.94 -3.70 11.03
CA ASP A 276 -0.53 -2.63 10.12
C ASP A 276 0.35 -3.12 8.96
N PHE A 277 0.71 -4.41 8.95
CA PHE A 277 1.67 -5.02 8.04
C PHE A 277 1.17 -6.34 7.48
N ASP A 278 1.62 -6.71 6.29
CA ASP A 278 1.28 -7.96 5.62
C ASP A 278 2.33 -9.05 5.87
N ALA A 279 3.55 -8.68 6.22
CA ALA A 279 4.62 -9.60 6.60
C ALA A 279 5.65 -8.97 7.55
N ILE A 280 6.41 -9.84 8.20
CA ILE A 280 7.54 -9.49 9.05
C ILE A 280 8.82 -10.18 8.56
N PHE A 281 9.92 -9.45 8.55
CA PHE A 281 11.24 -9.92 8.15
C PHE A 281 12.29 -9.54 9.20
N TYR A 282 13.15 -10.49 9.56
CA TYR A 282 14.24 -10.27 10.51
C TYR A 282 15.61 -10.43 9.83
N PRO A 283 16.33 -9.33 9.59
CA PRO A 283 17.76 -9.37 9.26
C PRO A 283 18.57 -9.95 10.43
N GLY A 284 19.61 -10.71 10.14
CA GLY A 284 20.55 -11.26 11.11
C GLY A 284 21.72 -10.31 11.39
N GLY A 285 22.94 -10.85 11.41
CA GLY A 285 24.05 -10.35 12.23
C GLY A 285 24.04 -11.01 13.61
N HIS A 286 25.08 -10.86 14.43
CA HIS A 286 25.15 -11.59 15.71
C HIS A 286 24.24 -11.01 16.81
N GLY A 287 23.87 -9.73 16.75
CA GLY A 287 23.07 -9.06 17.78
C GLY A 287 21.75 -9.75 18.21
N PRO A 288 20.92 -10.30 17.28
CA PRO A 288 19.67 -11.01 17.60
C PRO A 288 19.81 -12.15 18.63
N LEU A 289 21.00 -12.74 18.78
CA LEU A 289 21.27 -13.80 19.75
C LEU A 289 21.16 -13.33 21.21
N TRP A 290 21.26 -12.02 21.46
CA TRP A 290 21.19 -11.44 22.81
C TRP A 290 19.89 -10.71 23.10
N ASP A 291 19.24 -10.11 22.10
CA ASP A 291 18.01 -9.35 22.33
C ASP A 291 16.78 -9.99 21.68
N LEU A 292 16.75 -10.15 20.36
CA LEU A 292 15.53 -10.54 19.65
C LEU A 292 15.01 -11.94 20.03
N VAL A 293 15.87 -12.86 20.47
CA VAL A 293 15.47 -14.19 20.96
C VAL A 293 14.64 -14.11 22.25
N GLU A 294 14.99 -13.22 23.18
CA GLU A 294 14.32 -13.09 24.50
C GLU A 294 13.33 -11.89 24.56
N ASP A 295 13.28 -11.06 23.52
CA ASP A 295 12.45 -9.84 23.52
C ASP A 295 10.95 -10.17 23.44
N ALA A 296 10.21 -9.80 24.48
CA ALA A 296 8.78 -10.10 24.60
C ALA A 296 7.93 -9.46 23.51
N ASP A 297 8.31 -8.29 22.97
CA ASP A 297 7.58 -7.63 21.88
C ASP A 297 7.87 -8.29 20.53
N SER A 298 9.11 -8.74 20.31
CA SER A 298 9.48 -9.56 19.16
C SER A 298 8.68 -10.86 19.14
N ILE A 299 8.65 -11.59 20.26
CA ILE A 299 7.88 -12.83 20.42
C ILE A 299 6.39 -12.54 20.15
N ARG A 300 5.80 -11.55 20.82
CA ARG A 300 4.40 -11.14 20.63
C ARG A 300 4.07 -10.83 19.18
N LEU A 301 4.96 -10.14 18.46
CA LEU A 301 4.76 -9.84 17.05
C LEU A 301 4.79 -11.11 16.21
N ILE A 302 5.81 -11.95 16.34
CA ILE A 302 5.90 -13.22 15.60
C ILE A 302 4.63 -14.06 15.79
N GLU A 303 4.17 -14.21 17.03
CA GLU A 303 2.94 -14.94 17.36
C GLU A 303 1.70 -14.29 16.71
N ALA A 304 1.61 -12.96 16.70
CA ALA A 304 0.51 -12.25 16.05
C ALA A 304 0.52 -12.41 14.52
N PHE A 305 1.69 -12.31 13.86
CA PHE A 305 1.81 -12.58 12.43
C PHE A 305 1.44 -14.03 12.11
N TRP A 306 1.89 -14.98 12.93
CA TRP A 306 1.59 -16.40 12.78
C TRP A 306 0.08 -16.69 12.91
N ALA A 307 -0.57 -16.17 13.95
CA ALA A 307 -2.00 -16.32 14.17
C ALA A 307 -2.83 -15.70 13.02
N GLN A 308 -2.33 -14.62 12.40
CA GLN A 308 -2.94 -13.97 11.24
C GLN A 308 -2.60 -14.66 9.90
N GLN A 309 -1.84 -15.77 9.93
CA GLN A 309 -1.38 -16.49 8.74
C GLN A 309 -0.59 -15.59 7.78
N LYS A 310 0.17 -14.64 8.33
CA LYS A 310 1.05 -13.74 7.57
C LYS A 310 2.47 -14.30 7.47
N PRO A 311 3.20 -14.05 6.38
CA PRO A 311 4.57 -14.52 6.26
C PRO A 311 5.51 -13.97 7.35
N VAL A 312 6.33 -14.88 7.91
CA VAL A 312 7.39 -14.59 8.87
C VAL A 312 8.70 -15.06 8.26
N ALA A 313 9.60 -14.11 7.98
CA ALA A 313 10.89 -14.36 7.34
C ALA A 313 12.06 -14.01 8.26
N ALA A 314 13.13 -14.79 8.24
CA ALA A 314 14.36 -14.49 8.97
C ALA A 314 15.60 -15.04 8.24
N VAL A 315 16.76 -14.42 8.40
CA VAL A 315 18.01 -14.87 7.75
C VAL A 315 19.18 -14.88 8.72
N CYS A 316 20.16 -15.77 8.47
CA CYS A 316 21.41 -15.83 9.22
C CYS A 316 21.18 -16.21 10.68
N HIS A 317 21.54 -15.36 11.64
CA HIS A 317 21.28 -15.61 13.06
C HIS A 317 19.84 -15.31 13.48
N ALA A 318 19.12 -14.47 12.75
CA ALA A 318 17.78 -14.03 13.13
C ALA A 318 16.70 -15.13 13.28
N PRO A 319 16.77 -16.30 12.63
CA PRO A 319 15.87 -17.43 12.94
C PRO A 319 15.84 -17.81 14.43
N ILE A 320 16.85 -17.42 15.22
CA ILE A 320 16.83 -17.57 16.69
C ILE A 320 15.63 -16.86 17.35
N ALA A 321 15.12 -15.78 16.76
CA ALA A 321 13.97 -15.03 17.27
C ALA A 321 12.67 -15.86 17.28
N LEU A 322 12.62 -16.94 16.50
CA LEU A 322 11.46 -17.83 16.40
C LEU A 322 11.39 -18.84 17.56
N LEU A 323 12.47 -19.00 18.34
CA LEU A 323 12.64 -20.09 19.29
C LEU A 323 11.55 -20.11 20.38
N HIS A 324 11.14 -18.93 20.85
CA HIS A 324 10.19 -18.78 21.96
C HIS A 324 8.77 -18.46 21.52
N ALA A 325 8.54 -18.19 20.23
CA ALA A 325 7.20 -17.96 19.71
C ALA A 325 6.35 -19.24 19.75
N ARG A 326 5.08 -19.11 20.15
CA ARG A 326 4.11 -20.20 20.28
C ARG A 326 2.85 -19.94 19.43
N ASP A 327 2.18 -21.01 19.03
CA ASP A 327 0.87 -20.93 18.40
C ASP A 327 -0.26 -20.77 19.44
N ALA A 328 -1.51 -20.76 18.97
CA ALA A 328 -2.69 -20.57 19.84
C ALA A 328 -2.89 -21.73 20.83
N GLU A 329 -2.32 -22.90 20.54
CA GLU A 329 -2.33 -24.09 21.36
C GLU A 329 -1.15 -24.12 22.36
N GLY A 330 -0.23 -23.15 22.27
CA GLY A 330 0.95 -23.04 23.13
C GLY A 330 2.14 -23.87 22.67
N GLU A 331 2.10 -24.44 21.45
CA GLU A 331 3.20 -25.22 20.88
C GLU A 331 4.21 -24.31 20.13
N PRO A 332 5.51 -24.64 20.12
CA PRO A 332 6.50 -23.88 19.35
C PRO A 332 6.16 -23.83 17.87
N ILE A 333 6.14 -22.63 17.27
CA ILE A 333 5.76 -22.46 15.86
C ILE A 333 6.72 -23.17 14.89
N ILE A 334 7.97 -23.40 15.32
CA ILE A 334 9.01 -24.07 14.54
C ILE A 334 8.95 -25.61 14.65
N ARG A 335 8.13 -26.16 15.56
CA ARG A 335 8.09 -27.60 15.81
C ARG A 335 7.66 -28.38 14.56
N GLY A 336 8.51 -29.29 14.11
CA GLY A 336 8.31 -30.11 12.91
C GLY A 336 8.42 -29.35 11.58
N ARG A 337 8.73 -28.05 11.61
CA ARG A 337 8.83 -27.20 10.42
C ARG A 337 10.21 -27.29 9.79
N GLN A 338 10.24 -27.13 8.48
CA GLN A 338 11.48 -27.08 7.71
C GLN A 338 12.12 -25.70 7.82
N VAL A 339 13.31 -25.63 8.41
CA VAL A 339 14.01 -24.35 8.65
C VAL A 339 15.49 -24.45 8.27
N THR A 340 16.11 -23.28 8.14
CA THR A 340 17.56 -23.09 8.10
C THR A 340 17.94 -21.83 8.89
N GLY A 341 19.22 -21.51 8.93
CA GLY A 341 19.82 -20.41 9.68
C GLY A 341 21.33 -20.60 9.71
N PHE A 342 22.06 -19.66 10.33
CA PHE A 342 23.53 -19.71 10.36
C PHE A 342 24.02 -21.02 10.95
N THR A 343 24.92 -21.68 10.24
CA THR A 343 25.34 -23.04 10.56
C THR A 343 26.37 -23.03 11.68
N ASN A 344 26.50 -24.14 12.38
CA ASN A 344 27.61 -24.33 13.33
C ASN A 344 28.99 -24.27 12.64
N GLY A 345 29.06 -24.68 11.36
CA GLY A 345 30.29 -24.63 10.56
C GLY A 345 30.73 -23.21 10.28
N GLU A 346 29.80 -22.37 9.82
CA GLU A 346 30.03 -20.94 9.61
C GLU A 346 30.40 -20.22 10.92
N GLU A 347 29.72 -20.52 12.04
CA GLU A 347 30.04 -19.95 13.35
C GLU A 347 31.46 -20.32 13.83
N SER A 348 31.86 -21.58 13.62
CA SER A 348 33.21 -22.03 13.90
C SER A 348 34.24 -21.36 12.99
N ALA A 349 33.92 -21.16 11.70
CA ALA A 349 34.81 -20.53 10.73
C ALA A 349 35.07 -19.05 11.05
N VAL A 350 34.08 -18.36 11.64
CA VAL A 350 34.27 -16.98 12.13
C VAL A 350 34.83 -16.90 13.55
N GLY A 351 35.04 -18.04 14.22
CA GLY A 351 35.73 -18.15 15.50
C GLY A 351 34.92 -17.67 16.71
N LEU A 352 33.59 -17.72 16.64
CA LEU A 352 32.69 -17.15 17.66
C LEU A 352 31.85 -18.19 18.41
N THR A 353 32.06 -19.49 18.16
CA THR A 353 31.35 -20.61 18.79
C THR A 353 31.28 -20.51 20.32
N GLU A 354 32.38 -20.14 20.98
CA GLU A 354 32.47 -20.03 22.45
C GLU A 354 32.06 -18.63 22.98
N VAL A 355 31.70 -17.71 22.08
CA VAL A 355 31.30 -16.32 22.41
C VAL A 355 29.78 -16.18 22.37
N VAL A 356 29.14 -16.81 21.39
CA VAL A 356 27.69 -16.69 21.19
C VAL A 356 26.92 -17.42 22.29
N PRO A 357 25.77 -16.88 22.76
CA PRO A 357 24.97 -17.55 23.80
C PRO A 357 24.24 -18.77 23.26
N HIS A 358 23.99 -18.81 21.95
CA HIS A 358 23.30 -19.88 21.26
C HIS A 358 23.94 -20.13 19.90
N LEU A 359 24.13 -21.41 19.59
CA LEU A 359 24.35 -21.87 18.22
C LEU A 359 23.00 -22.04 17.54
N VAL A 360 22.74 -21.28 16.47
CA VAL A 360 21.42 -21.19 15.81
C VAL A 360 20.94 -22.55 15.33
N GLU A 361 21.79 -23.30 14.62
CA GLU A 361 21.51 -24.68 14.19
C GLU A 361 21.08 -25.57 15.36
N ASN A 362 21.85 -25.58 16.46
CA ASN A 362 21.52 -26.40 17.63
C ASN A 362 20.22 -25.97 18.30
N ALA A 363 20.01 -24.66 18.43
CA ALA A 363 18.83 -24.11 19.08
C ALA A 363 17.55 -24.44 18.30
N LEU A 364 17.58 -24.33 16.97
CA LEU A 364 16.44 -24.68 16.11
C LEU A 364 16.13 -26.18 16.16
N ILE A 365 17.15 -27.04 16.13
CA ILE A 365 16.98 -28.49 16.29
C ILE A 365 16.39 -28.84 17.66
N ALA A 366 16.92 -28.23 18.74
CA ALA A 366 16.42 -28.43 20.09
C ALA A 366 14.98 -27.94 20.27
N GLY A 367 14.59 -26.88 19.54
CA GLY A 367 13.21 -26.40 19.43
C GLY A 367 12.28 -27.32 18.62
N GLY A 368 12.79 -28.44 18.11
CA GLY A 368 12.03 -29.46 17.39
C GLY A 368 11.85 -29.18 15.90
N ALA A 369 12.61 -28.23 15.32
CA ALA A 369 12.55 -27.95 13.90
C ALA A 369 13.34 -28.97 13.07
N HIS A 370 12.92 -29.20 11.83
CA HIS A 370 13.68 -29.95 10.84
C HIS A 370 14.68 -29.01 10.15
N TYR A 371 15.82 -28.82 10.80
CA TYR A 371 16.90 -27.99 10.29
C TYR A 371 17.62 -28.65 9.11
N SER A 372 18.01 -27.83 8.13
CA SER A 372 18.79 -28.23 6.96
C SER A 372 19.71 -27.08 6.54
N LYS A 373 20.79 -27.40 5.83
CA LYS A 373 21.81 -26.42 5.40
C LYS A 373 22.45 -26.85 4.07
N ALA A 374 23.00 -25.87 3.36
CA ALA A 374 23.97 -26.09 2.29
C ALA A 374 25.40 -26.04 2.86
N ASP A 375 26.38 -26.05 1.97
CA ASP A 375 27.77 -25.78 2.34
C ASP A 375 27.90 -24.36 2.93
N ASP A 376 28.85 -24.18 3.85
CA ASP A 376 29.10 -22.92 4.52
C ASP A 376 29.29 -21.78 3.51
N PHE A 377 28.71 -20.62 3.83
CA PHE A 377 28.73 -19.39 3.03
C PHE A 377 28.06 -19.47 1.65
N THR A 378 27.34 -20.56 1.37
CA THR A 378 26.54 -20.72 0.14
C THR A 378 25.10 -20.28 0.40
N PRO A 379 24.43 -19.58 -0.54
CA PRO A 379 23.03 -19.22 -0.36
C PRO A 379 22.14 -20.45 -0.22
N TYR A 380 21.31 -20.47 0.82
CA TYR A 380 20.35 -21.54 1.08
C TYR A 380 19.12 -21.02 1.81
N THR A 381 17.95 -21.45 1.37
CA THR A 381 16.67 -21.02 1.94
C THR A 381 15.72 -22.17 2.13
N ARG A 382 14.83 -22.04 3.12
CA ARG A 382 13.68 -22.93 3.33
C ARG A 382 12.41 -22.12 3.45
N ARG A 383 11.35 -22.60 2.81
CA ARG A 383 9.98 -22.11 3.00
C ARG A 383 9.08 -23.28 3.40
N ASP A 384 8.37 -23.13 4.50
CA ASP A 384 7.36 -24.07 5.01
C ASP A 384 6.07 -23.27 5.28
N GLY A 385 5.17 -23.25 4.30
CA GLY A 385 4.00 -22.38 4.33
C GLY A 385 4.38 -20.90 4.41
N GLN A 386 4.02 -20.27 5.53
CA GLN A 386 4.28 -18.85 5.83
C GLN A 386 5.61 -18.63 6.57
N LEU A 387 6.31 -19.69 6.98
CA LEU A 387 7.63 -19.57 7.60
C LEU A 387 8.73 -19.64 6.54
N ILE A 388 9.60 -18.63 6.50
CA ILE A 388 10.69 -18.52 5.52
C ILE A 388 11.99 -18.26 6.27
N THR A 389 13.02 -19.05 6.00
CA THR A 389 14.33 -18.90 6.63
C THR A 389 15.47 -18.97 5.62
N GLY A 390 16.55 -18.24 5.88
CA GLY A 390 17.78 -18.26 5.07
C GLY A 390 19.02 -18.46 5.91
N GLN A 391 20.03 -19.10 5.33
CA GLN A 391 21.20 -19.58 6.07
C GLN A 391 22.15 -18.46 6.50
N ASN A 392 22.42 -17.48 5.63
CA ASN A 392 23.58 -16.57 5.76
C ASN A 392 23.38 -15.29 4.90
N PRO A 393 24.30 -14.31 4.89
CA PRO A 393 24.10 -13.07 4.15
C PRO A 393 23.79 -13.24 2.65
N PRO A 394 24.45 -14.16 1.89
CA PRO A 394 24.08 -14.46 0.50
C PRO A 394 22.65 -14.96 0.30
N SER A 395 22.00 -15.44 1.37
CA SER A 395 20.62 -15.91 1.34
C SER A 395 19.60 -14.79 1.50
N SER A 396 20.01 -13.55 1.81
CA SER A 396 19.12 -12.44 2.13
C SER A 396 18.16 -12.07 0.99
N GLU A 397 18.67 -11.79 -0.21
CA GLU A 397 17.85 -11.53 -1.41
C GLU A 397 16.95 -12.75 -1.76
N PRO A 398 17.45 -14.00 -1.82
CA PRO A 398 16.59 -15.18 -2.00
C PRO A 398 15.43 -15.30 -0.99
N VAL A 399 15.66 -15.01 0.31
CA VAL A 399 14.58 -15.02 1.32
C VAL A 399 13.57 -13.92 1.01
N ALA A 400 14.00 -12.72 0.63
CA ALA A 400 13.11 -11.62 0.29
C ALA A 400 12.24 -11.94 -0.95
N LYS A 401 12.79 -12.63 -1.95
CA LYS A 401 12.02 -13.12 -3.11
C LYS A 401 10.95 -14.13 -2.68
N LEU A 402 11.30 -15.11 -1.86
CA LEU A 402 10.32 -16.06 -1.31
C LEU A 402 9.24 -15.38 -0.47
N LEU A 403 9.61 -14.31 0.24
CA LEU A 403 8.68 -13.50 1.01
C LEU A 403 7.65 -12.80 0.10
N LEU A 404 8.10 -12.20 -1.00
CA LEU A 404 7.22 -11.58 -1.99
C LEU A 404 6.31 -12.62 -2.67
N GLU A 405 6.83 -13.79 -3.02
CA GLU A 405 6.03 -14.90 -3.54
C GLU A 405 4.94 -15.33 -2.54
N ALA A 406 5.25 -15.34 -1.24
CA ALA A 406 4.26 -15.64 -0.19
C ALA A 406 3.16 -14.58 -0.06
N LEU A 407 3.45 -13.35 -0.47
CA LEU A 407 2.50 -12.24 -0.57
C LEU A 407 1.77 -12.20 -1.92
N GLY A 408 2.07 -13.13 -2.85
CA GLY A 408 1.48 -13.19 -4.18
C GLY A 408 1.98 -12.10 -5.14
N LYS A 409 3.21 -11.62 -4.93
CA LYS A 409 3.88 -10.61 -5.75
C LYS A 409 4.87 -11.20 -6.74
#